data_AF-A0AAW9EDW6-F1
#
_entry.id   AF-A0AAW9EDW6-F1
#
_cell.length_a   1.000
_cell.length_b   1.000
_cell.length_c   1.000
_cell.angle_alpha   90.00
_cell.angle_beta   90.00
_cell.angle_gamma   90.00
#
_symmetry.space_group_name_H-M   'P 1'
#
loop_
_entity.id
_entity.type
_entity.pdbx_description
1 polymer ?
#
loop_
_entity_poly.entity_id
_entity_poly.type
_entity_poly.pdbx_seq_one_letter_code
_entity_poly.pdbx_strand_id
1 'polypeptide(L)'
;VAADVGCLELFHGPTLAFKDFGGRFMAQMLTHISGDKPVTILTATSGDTGAAVAHAFYGLKNVRVVILYPNGKISPLQEKLFCTLGGNIET
;
A
#
# COMPACT_ATOMS: atom_id res chain seq x y z
N VAL A 1 -11.72 -18.44 23.03
CA VAL A 1 -10.31 -17.99 23.14
C VAL A 1 -9.83 -18.38 24.52
N ALA A 2 -8.67 -19.02 24.67
CA ALA A 2 -8.10 -19.30 26.00
C ALA A 2 -7.86 -17.98 26.74
N ALA A 3 -7.97 -17.96 28.07
CA ALA A 3 -7.98 -16.73 28.87
C ALA A 3 -6.66 -15.92 28.82
N ASP A 4 -5.60 -16.51 28.28
CA ASP A 4 -4.23 -16.00 28.17
C ASP A 4 -3.79 -15.78 26.71
N VAL A 5 -4.72 -15.84 25.74
CA VAL A 5 -4.42 -15.61 24.32
C VAL A 5 -5.12 -14.35 23.82
N GLY A 6 -4.35 -13.40 23.29
CA GLY A 6 -4.84 -12.20 22.62
C GLY A 6 -4.48 -12.18 21.13
N CYS A 7 -5.26 -11.46 20.34
CA CYS A 7 -4.95 -11.13 18.95
C CYS A 7 -4.83 -9.61 18.82
N LEU A 8 -3.71 -9.13 18.27
CA LEU A 8 -3.56 -7.71 17.94
C LEU A 8 -4.05 -7.49 16.51
N GLU A 9 -5.28 -7.00 16.38
CA GLU A 9 -5.95 -6.84 15.10
C GLU A 9 -5.47 -5.60 14.33
N LEU A 10 -4.38 -5.75 13.59
CA LEU A 10 -3.75 -4.69 12.79
C LEU A 10 -4.29 -4.56 11.36
N PHE A 11 -5.52 -5.01 11.12
CA PHE A 11 -6.17 -5.02 9.79
C PHE A 11 -7.39 -4.08 9.71
N HIS A 12 -7.47 -3.08 10.60
CA HIS A 12 -8.55 -2.07 10.59
C HIS A 12 -8.23 -0.85 9.70
N GLY A 13 -7.11 -0.87 8.98
CA GLY A 13 -6.75 0.16 8.02
C GLY A 13 -7.44 -0.01 6.67
N PRO A 14 -7.22 0.93 5.73
CA PRO A 14 -7.92 0.97 4.44
C PRO A 14 -7.67 -0.25 3.56
N THR A 15 -6.59 -1.01 3.78
CA THR A 15 -6.27 -2.19 2.96
C THR A 15 -6.33 -3.49 3.73
N LEU A 16 -6.93 -3.49 4.92
CA LEU A 16 -7.13 -4.67 5.75
C LEU A 16 -5.82 -5.41 6.10
N ALA A 17 -4.70 -4.67 6.20
CA ALA A 17 -3.39 -5.26 6.48
C ALA A 17 -2.51 -4.31 7.29
N PHE A 18 -1.67 -4.86 8.15
CA PHE A 18 -0.79 -4.06 9.02
C PHE A 18 0.20 -3.15 8.26
N LYS A 19 0.40 -3.40 6.96
CA LYS A 19 1.26 -2.54 6.12
C LYS A 19 0.69 -1.13 5.95
N ASP A 20 -0.60 -0.94 6.27
CA ASP A 20 -1.24 0.37 6.34
C ASP A 20 -0.51 1.35 7.27
N PHE A 21 0.04 0.86 8.38
CA PHE A 21 0.80 1.70 9.32
C PHE A 21 2.03 2.29 8.64
N GLY A 22 2.88 1.42 8.07
CA GLY A 22 4.13 1.82 7.44
C GLY A 22 3.92 2.64 6.16
N GLY A 23 3.02 2.18 5.29
CA GLY A 23 2.75 2.85 4.01
C GLY A 23 2.23 4.27 4.20
N ARG A 24 1.25 4.46 5.07
CA ARG A 24 0.67 5.78 5.34
C ARG A 24 1.63 6.70 6.08
N PHE A 25 2.39 6.16 7.04
CA PHE A 25 3.43 6.93 7.73
C PHE A 25 4.51 7.39 6.74
N MET A 26 5.00 6.50 5.87
CA MET A 26 5.98 6.84 4.84
C MET A 26 5.45 7.92 3.89
N ALA A 27 4.19 7.84 3.47
CA ALA A 27 3.59 8.88 2.63
C ALA A 27 3.63 10.26 3.29
N GLN A 28 3.25 10.35 4.57
CA GLN A 28 3.33 11.60 5.33
C GLN A 28 4.76 12.13 5.44
N MET A 29 5.72 11.25 5.76
CA MET A 29 7.12 11.66 5.92
C MET A 29 7.74 12.09 4.60
N LEU A 30 7.45 11.37 3.50
CA LEU A 30 7.99 11.71 2.19
C LEU A 30 7.43 13.04 1.68
N THR A 31 6.13 13.28 1.83
CA THR A 31 5.53 14.59 1.53
C THR A 31 6.13 15.70 2.39
N HIS A 32 6.39 15.44 3.67
CA HIS A 32 7.00 16.42 4.57
C HIS A 32 8.46 16.76 4.21
N ILE A 33 9.27 15.75 3.89
CA ILE A 33 10.71 15.89 3.64
C ILE A 33 10.99 16.35 2.21
N SER A 34 10.31 15.78 1.23
CA SER A 34 10.55 16.05 -0.19
C SER A 34 9.72 17.20 -0.74
N GLY A 35 8.67 17.63 -0.03
CA GLY A 35 7.71 18.62 -0.52
C GLY A 35 7.08 18.18 -1.85
N ASP A 36 7.09 19.09 -2.83
CA ASP A 36 6.51 18.87 -4.16
C ASP A 36 7.49 18.29 -5.19
N LYS A 37 8.69 17.85 -4.78
CA LYS A 37 9.62 17.22 -5.71
C LYS A 37 8.98 15.97 -6.34
N PRO A 38 9.07 15.78 -7.67
CA PRO A 38 8.56 14.57 -8.31
C PRO A 38 9.27 13.31 -7.79
N VAL A 39 8.50 12.28 -7.43
CA VAL A 39 9.02 10.99 -6.96
C VAL A 39 8.33 9.84 -7.69
N THR A 40 9.13 8.84 -8.09
CA THR A 40 8.61 7.55 -8.54
C THR A 40 8.90 6.49 -7.47
N ILE A 41 7.86 5.86 -6.96
CA ILE A 41 7.93 4.78 -5.99
C ILE A 41 7.81 3.46 -6.74
N LEU A 42 8.91 2.69 -6.81
CA LEU A 42 8.92 1.34 -7.35
C LEU A 42 8.88 0.33 -6.20
N THR A 43 7.84 -0.49 -6.13
CA THR A 43 7.64 -1.48 -5.05
C THR A 43 7.37 -2.87 -5.63
N ALA A 44 8.01 -3.90 -5.09
CA ALA A 44 7.63 -5.29 -5.35
C ALA A 44 6.73 -5.83 -4.23
N THR A 45 5.72 -6.63 -4.56
CA THR A 45 4.77 -7.19 -3.59
C THR A 45 4.40 -8.64 -3.89
N SER A 46 4.01 -9.38 -2.85
CA SER A 46 3.34 -10.67 -2.94
C SER A 46 1.83 -10.58 -2.61
N GLY A 47 1.27 -9.36 -2.57
CA GLY A 47 -0.13 -9.08 -2.20
C GLY A 47 -0.25 -7.75 -1.47
N ASP A 48 -0.40 -7.79 -0.15
CA ASP A 48 -0.83 -6.65 0.68
C ASP A 48 0.04 -5.39 0.62
N THR A 49 1.36 -5.52 0.41
CA THR A 49 2.25 -4.34 0.37
C THR A 49 1.87 -3.44 -0.79
N GLY A 50 1.48 -4.03 -1.92
CA GLY A 50 1.02 -3.31 -3.10
C GLY A 50 -0.20 -2.46 -2.78
N ALA A 51 -1.19 -3.05 -2.11
CA ALA A 51 -2.37 -2.31 -1.67
C ALA A 51 -2.03 -1.18 -0.70
N ALA A 52 -1.29 -1.45 0.37
CA ALA A 52 -0.96 -0.42 1.35
C ALA A 52 -0.19 0.75 0.73
N VAL A 53 0.77 0.49 -0.16
CA VAL A 53 1.52 1.54 -0.88
C VAL A 53 0.64 2.25 -1.90
N ALA A 54 -0.13 1.53 -2.72
CA ALA A 54 -1.01 2.15 -3.71
C ALA A 54 -1.99 3.12 -3.05
N HIS A 55 -2.66 2.69 -1.98
CA HIS A 55 -3.64 3.52 -1.25
C HIS A 55 -2.97 4.66 -0.47
N ALA A 56 -1.78 4.46 0.09
CA ALA A 56 -1.09 5.51 0.84
C ALA A 56 -0.65 6.70 -0.04
N PHE A 57 -0.30 6.44 -1.30
CA PHE A 57 0.22 7.44 -2.24
C PHE A 57 -0.77 7.82 -3.36
N TYR A 58 -1.98 7.25 -3.34
CA TYR A 58 -3.01 7.54 -4.35
C TYR A 58 -3.37 9.03 -4.38
N GLY A 59 -3.40 9.62 -5.58
CA GLY A 59 -3.82 11.00 -5.80
C GLY A 59 -2.79 12.09 -5.43
N LEU A 60 -1.60 11.71 -4.94
CA LEU A 60 -0.52 12.66 -4.70
C LEU A 60 0.10 13.12 -6.03
N LYS A 61 -0.06 14.40 -6.36
CA LYS A 61 0.23 14.96 -7.69
C LYS A 61 1.70 14.82 -8.13
N ASN A 62 2.63 14.86 -7.17
CA ASN A 62 4.07 14.73 -7.42
C ASN A 62 4.57 13.28 -7.28
N VAL A 63 3.70 12.29 -7.11
CA VAL A 63 4.09 10.90 -6.89
C VAL A 63 3.50 10.00 -7.98
N ARG A 64 4.37 9.23 -8.63
CA ARG A 64 3.99 8.05 -9.44
C ARG A 64 4.33 6.79 -8.66
N VAL A 65 3.43 5.82 -8.66
CA VAL A 65 3.65 4.52 -8.01
C VAL A 65 3.65 3.43 -9.07
N VAL A 66 4.67 2.58 -9.06
CA VAL A 66 4.79 1.39 -9.92
C VAL A 66 4.93 0.17 -9.01
N ILE A 67 4.03 -0.80 -9.17
CA ILE A 67 3.96 -1.98 -8.33
C ILE A 67 4.22 -3.22 -9.17
N LEU A 68 5.29 -3.96 -8.85
CA LEU A 68 5.57 -5.25 -9.47
C LEU A 68 5.04 -6.38 -8.59
N TYR A 69 4.33 -7.33 -9.17
CA TYR A 69 3.82 -8.50 -8.46
C TYR A 69 3.91 -9.76 -9.34
N PRO A 70 4.01 -10.95 -8.74
CA PRO A 70 4.09 -12.18 -9.50
C PRO A 70 2.74 -12.53 -10.11
N ASN A 71 2.67 -12.55 -11.45
CA ASN A 71 1.46 -12.84 -12.21
C ASN A 71 0.84 -14.19 -11.80
N GLY A 72 -0.46 -14.18 -11.47
CA GLY A 72 -1.21 -15.37 -11.07
C GLY A 72 -0.77 -16.00 -9.73
N LYS A 73 0.00 -15.29 -8.90
CA LYS A 73 0.51 -15.80 -7.61
C LYS A 73 0.00 -15.01 -6.39
N ILE A 74 -0.91 -14.06 -6.60
CA ILE A 74 -1.57 -13.31 -5.52
C ILE A 74 -3.07 -13.60 -5.55
N SER A 75 -3.76 -13.41 -4.41
CA SER A 75 -5.20 -13.68 -4.39
C SER A 75 -5.98 -12.67 -5.25
N PRO A 76 -7.12 -13.07 -5.84
CA PRO A 76 -7.92 -12.15 -6.66
C PRO A 76 -8.39 -10.89 -5.91
N LEU A 77 -8.62 -10.99 -4.59
CA LEU A 77 -9.01 -9.84 -3.77
C LEU A 77 -7.84 -8.87 -3.57
N GLN A 78 -6.64 -9.40 -3.28
CA GLN A 78 -5.45 -8.56 -3.16
C GLN A 78 -5.15 -7.84 -4.48
N GLU A 79 -5.18 -8.56 -5.60
CA GLU A 79 -4.95 -7.97 -6.92
C GLU A 79 -5.96 -6.85 -7.20
N LYS A 80 -7.26 -7.09 -7.00
CA LYS A 80 -8.29 -6.06 -7.20
C LYS A 80 -8.10 -4.84 -6.31
N LEU A 81 -7.63 -5.02 -5.08
CA LEU A 81 -7.48 -3.93 -4.12
C LEU A 81 -6.47 -2.85 -4.56
N PHE A 82 -5.52 -3.16 -5.46
CA PHE A 82 -4.55 -2.19 -5.96
C PHE A 82 -4.46 -2.07 -7.49
N CYS A 83 -4.82 -3.08 -8.26
CA CYS A 83 -4.82 -3.04 -9.73
C CYS A 83 -6.07 -2.38 -10.34
N THR A 84 -7.01 -1.87 -9.53
CA THR A 84 -8.25 -1.22 -10.02
C THR A 84 -8.34 0.27 -9.70
N LEU A 85 -7.25 0.88 -9.19
CA LEU A 85 -7.22 2.28 -8.77
C LEU A 85 -6.98 3.27 -9.93
N GLY A 86 -6.08 2.93 -10.86
CA GLY A 86 -5.66 3.81 -11.96
C GLY A 86 -5.01 5.12 -11.48
N GLY A 87 -5.13 6.18 -12.28
CA GLY A 87 -4.60 7.50 -11.93
C GLY A 87 -3.07 7.52 -11.89
N ASN A 88 -2.49 7.78 -10.71
CA ASN A 88 -1.04 7.80 -10.51
C ASN A 88 -0.43 6.43 -10.14
N ILE A 89 -1.23 5.36 -10.20
CA ILE A 89 -0.83 3.99 -9.87
C ILE A 89 -0.71 3.15 -11.15
N GLU A 90 0.40 2.43 -11.26
CA GLU A 90 0.72 1.51 -12.33
C GLU A 90 1.12 0.15 -11.73
N THR A 91 0.58 -0.93 -12.28
CA THR A 91 0.66 -2.30 -11.73
C THR A 91 0.97 -3.30 -12.83
#